data_AF-A0A7C6Y6T8-F1
#
_entry.id   AF-A0A7C6Y6T8-F1
#
_cell.length_a   1.000
_cell.length_b   1.000
_cell.length_c   1.000
_cell.angle_alpha   90.00
_cell.angle_beta   90.00
_cell.angle_gamma   90.00
#
_symmetry.space_group_name_H-M   'P 1'
#
loop_
_entity.id
_entity.type
_entity.pdbx_description
1 polymer ?
#
loop_
_entity_poly.entity_id
_entity_poly.type
_entity_poly.pdbx_seq_one_letter_code
_entity_poly.pdbx_strand_id
1 'polypeptide(L)'
;DADGKALLPAAVFSRLKRLFPLAAEEELSPEPREEDGMAYIAHPRRALSHLAVKLNAWHQGERTASLWWDLYNWYASREEWHEEVKRVLAGVFYANREEPLKTRTSRRLYGPVLGVSVSRLEKFNACPFNHFVSYGLRLKERQVYRLDYPGIGRFYHAALYRLFKAVAEKGLDWETLTQDSLENIIEDEVDRLMPLLQGEILLSSNRYRYLGKQLKETVKRAALVIREQFRRGCFKPVGLEVSFGAGEEAASPVFSLEDGTLVRMRGRIDRIDMAKGRDGRYYLRVVDYKSSGARLDPAEIYYGLSLQLLFYLGIALDLAAERLGEEVLPAGALYFSIRLPLLKEKHPLPLEEAQKKLFKAYRMKGRVLKDPEAARLMDKNLTAGSSEIVPLALTADGFHKNSSLFELREFSMLGEFIEKIIREASREIVTGEISIAPFSLKGKKACRFCPNKAVCQFDPKLTGNRYRFLQWDREDVMLGKIEAAVGRREGKDD
;
A
#
# COMPACT_ATOMS: atom_id res chain seq x y z
N ASP A 1 -35.65 0.00 -29.88
CA ASP A 1 -34.71 0.15 -31.02
C ASP A 1 -33.40 -0.54 -30.65
N ALA A 2 -32.35 -0.47 -31.47
CA ALA A 2 -31.04 -1.06 -31.17
C ALA A 2 -30.37 -0.47 -29.91
N ASP A 3 -30.92 0.62 -29.36
CA ASP A 3 -30.49 1.31 -28.15
C ASP A 3 -31.42 1.07 -26.94
N GLY A 4 -32.32 0.08 -27.03
CA GLY A 4 -33.17 -0.34 -25.90
C GLY A 4 -34.34 0.60 -25.58
N LYS A 5 -34.68 1.57 -26.43
CA LYS A 5 -35.92 2.35 -26.26
C LYS A 5 -37.14 1.58 -26.72
N ALA A 6 -38.26 1.79 -26.02
CA ALA A 6 -39.55 1.23 -26.39
C ALA A 6 -39.89 1.57 -27.86
N LEU A 7 -40.17 0.53 -28.66
CA LEU A 7 -40.56 0.70 -30.05
C LEU A 7 -42.02 1.18 -30.11
N LEU A 8 -42.29 2.14 -30.99
CA LEU A 8 -43.67 2.55 -31.26
C LEU A 8 -44.44 1.39 -31.93
N PRO A 9 -45.71 1.14 -31.59
CA PRO A 9 -46.50 0.10 -32.21
C PRO A 9 -46.57 0.29 -33.74
N ALA A 10 -46.47 -0.82 -34.49
CA ALA A 10 -46.62 -0.77 -35.94
C ALA A 10 -48.00 -0.21 -36.34
N ALA A 11 -48.08 0.55 -37.43
CA ALA A 11 -49.33 1.18 -37.87
C ALA A 11 -50.51 0.21 -38.09
N VAL A 12 -50.20 -1.07 -38.35
CA VAL A 12 -51.19 -2.17 -38.43
C VAL A 12 -51.95 -2.35 -37.12
N PHE A 13 -51.28 -2.19 -35.97
CA PHE A 13 -51.88 -2.32 -34.65
C PHE A 13 -52.99 -1.28 -34.42
N SER A 14 -52.71 -0.01 -34.76
CA SER A 14 -53.71 1.07 -34.70
C SER A 14 -54.89 0.84 -35.64
N ARG A 15 -54.66 0.19 -36.80
CA ARG A 15 -55.72 -0.16 -37.75
C ARG A 15 -56.61 -1.29 -37.23
N LEU A 16 -56.02 -2.31 -36.59
CA LEU A 16 -56.76 -3.40 -35.95
C LEU A 16 -57.60 -2.89 -34.77
N LYS A 17 -57.07 -1.98 -33.95
CA LYS A 17 -57.79 -1.38 -32.82
C LYS A 17 -59.01 -0.55 -33.26
N ARG A 18 -58.95 0.07 -34.45
CA ARG A 18 -60.10 0.74 -35.07
C ARG A 18 -61.15 -0.23 -35.59
N LEU A 19 -60.75 -1.37 -36.12
CA LEU A 19 -61.66 -2.39 -36.65
C LEU A 19 -62.33 -3.20 -35.53
N PHE A 20 -61.63 -3.39 -34.40
CA PHE A 20 -62.09 -4.18 -33.27
C PHE A 20 -61.96 -3.39 -31.95
N PRO A 21 -62.81 -2.37 -31.72
CA PRO A 21 -62.69 -1.48 -30.57
C PRO A 21 -62.99 -2.14 -29.22
N LEU A 22 -63.61 -3.33 -29.23
CA LEU A 22 -63.89 -4.14 -28.04
C LEU A 22 -62.82 -5.22 -27.78
N ALA A 23 -61.80 -5.35 -28.64
CA ALA A 23 -60.76 -6.34 -28.43
C ALA A 23 -59.86 -5.93 -27.26
N ALA A 24 -59.62 -6.87 -26.34
CA ALA A 24 -58.71 -6.68 -25.24
C ALA A 24 -57.27 -6.60 -25.75
N GLU A 25 -56.54 -5.59 -25.30
CA GLU A 25 -55.10 -5.48 -25.53
C GLU A 25 -54.36 -6.18 -24.39
N GLU A 26 -53.56 -7.17 -24.73
CA GLU A 26 -52.69 -7.84 -23.77
C GLU A 26 -51.24 -7.63 -24.18
N GLU A 27 -50.47 -7.02 -23.27
CA GLU A 27 -49.04 -6.83 -23.47
C GLU A 27 -48.30 -8.13 -23.14
N LEU A 28 -47.71 -8.74 -24.18
CA LEU A 28 -46.88 -9.93 -24.05
C LEU A 28 -45.46 -9.51 -23.66
N SER A 29 -45.13 -9.65 -22.39
CA SER A 29 -43.76 -9.56 -21.90
C SER A 29 -43.00 -10.84 -22.24
N PRO A 30 -41.71 -10.78 -22.62
CA PRO A 30 -40.88 -11.97 -22.78
C PRO A 30 -40.68 -12.76 -21.47
N GLU A 31 -40.93 -12.12 -20.31
CA GLU A 31 -40.98 -12.79 -19.00
C GLU A 31 -42.44 -12.87 -18.51
N PRO A 32 -42.92 -14.04 -18.05
CA PRO A 32 -44.25 -14.17 -17.47
C PRO A 32 -44.46 -13.22 -16.29
N ARG A 33 -45.69 -12.72 -16.08
CA ARG A 33 -45.99 -11.86 -14.93
C ARG A 33 -45.71 -12.62 -13.63
N GLU A 34 -45.17 -11.95 -12.60
CA GLU A 34 -44.81 -12.60 -11.34
C GLU A 34 -46.01 -13.29 -10.64
N GLU A 35 -47.22 -12.83 -10.95
CA GLU A 35 -48.49 -13.39 -10.47
C GLU A 35 -48.84 -14.76 -11.09
N ASP A 36 -48.22 -15.13 -12.22
CA ASP A 36 -48.41 -16.41 -12.91
C ASP A 36 -47.17 -17.30 -12.81
N GLY A 37 -46.85 -17.72 -11.58
CA GLY A 37 -45.68 -18.56 -11.31
C GLY A 37 -45.65 -19.89 -12.08
N MET A 38 -46.82 -20.43 -12.47
CA MET A 38 -46.93 -21.68 -13.22
C MET A 38 -46.46 -21.55 -14.67
N ALA A 39 -46.58 -20.35 -15.28
CA ALA A 39 -46.10 -20.08 -16.62
C ALA A 39 -44.57 -20.26 -16.76
N TYR A 40 -43.82 -20.19 -15.65
CA TYR A 40 -42.38 -20.45 -15.62
C TYR A 40 -42.01 -21.95 -15.63
N ILE A 41 -42.98 -22.85 -15.41
CA ILE A 41 -42.76 -24.31 -15.26
C ILE A 41 -43.22 -25.04 -16.54
N ALA A 42 -42.65 -24.67 -17.68
CA ALA A 42 -43.00 -25.26 -18.98
C ALA A 42 -42.17 -26.53 -19.33
N HIS A 43 -40.90 -26.58 -18.90
CA HIS A 43 -39.99 -27.69 -19.18
C HIS A 43 -39.01 -27.86 -18.01
N PRO A 44 -38.69 -29.10 -17.57
CA PRO A 44 -37.85 -29.33 -16.40
C PRO A 44 -36.55 -28.50 -16.41
N ARG A 45 -35.68 -28.65 -17.42
CA ARG A 45 -34.42 -27.86 -17.48
C ARG A 45 -34.60 -26.33 -17.40
N ARG A 46 -35.66 -25.76 -17.99
CA ARG A 46 -35.92 -24.32 -17.89
C ARG A 46 -36.43 -23.94 -16.50
N ALA A 47 -37.34 -24.74 -15.95
CA ALA A 47 -37.86 -24.58 -14.60
C ALA A 47 -36.73 -24.63 -13.55
N LEU A 48 -35.71 -25.47 -13.74
CA LEU A 48 -34.54 -25.54 -12.87
C LEU A 48 -33.71 -24.23 -12.89
N SER A 49 -33.54 -23.60 -14.06
CA SER A 49 -32.86 -22.30 -14.14
C SER A 49 -33.64 -21.20 -13.41
N HIS A 50 -34.96 -21.16 -13.56
CA HIS A 50 -35.80 -20.20 -12.82
C HIS A 50 -35.80 -20.47 -11.32
N LEU A 51 -35.85 -21.75 -10.93
CA LEU A 51 -35.72 -22.18 -9.54
C LEU A 51 -34.42 -21.66 -8.93
N ALA A 52 -33.28 -21.77 -9.63
CA ALA A 52 -32.00 -21.27 -9.13
C ALA A 52 -32.02 -19.75 -8.89
N VAL A 53 -32.62 -18.97 -9.80
CA VAL A 53 -32.76 -17.51 -9.64
C VAL A 53 -33.61 -17.17 -8.41
N LYS A 54 -34.77 -17.81 -8.27
CA LYS A 54 -35.70 -17.54 -7.16
C LYS A 54 -35.17 -18.04 -5.82
N LEU A 55 -34.45 -19.16 -5.79
CA LEU A 55 -33.74 -19.63 -4.59
C LEU A 55 -32.57 -18.71 -4.22
N ASN A 56 -31.85 -18.15 -5.19
CA ASN A 56 -30.82 -17.14 -4.90
C ASN A 56 -31.41 -15.85 -4.33
N ALA A 57 -32.52 -15.36 -4.88
CA ALA A 57 -33.25 -14.22 -4.34
C ALA A 57 -33.72 -14.48 -2.89
N TRP A 58 -34.30 -15.66 -2.65
CA TRP A 58 -34.66 -16.13 -1.30
C TRP A 58 -33.45 -16.16 -0.36
N HIS A 59 -32.30 -16.69 -0.82
CA HIS A 59 -31.08 -16.75 -0.04
C HIS A 59 -30.54 -15.35 0.32
N GLN A 60 -30.86 -14.33 -0.48
CA GLN A 60 -30.53 -12.92 -0.21
C GLN A 60 -31.55 -12.21 0.69
N GLY A 61 -32.59 -12.90 1.16
CA GLY A 61 -33.58 -12.40 2.11
C GLY A 61 -34.91 -11.99 1.49
N GLU A 62 -35.13 -12.22 0.20
CA GLU A 62 -36.43 -11.99 -0.44
C GLU A 62 -37.44 -13.10 -0.08
N ARG A 63 -38.73 -12.77 -0.13
CA ARG A 63 -39.78 -13.78 0.03
C ARG A 63 -39.88 -14.60 -1.25
N THR A 64 -40.04 -15.92 -1.11
CA THR A 64 -40.30 -16.81 -2.24
C THR A 64 -41.67 -17.45 -2.11
N ALA A 65 -42.37 -17.61 -3.24
CA ALA A 65 -43.66 -18.27 -3.30
C ALA A 65 -43.53 -19.78 -3.02
N SER A 66 -44.58 -20.40 -2.46
CA SER A 66 -44.62 -21.83 -2.15
C SER A 66 -44.34 -22.71 -3.37
N LEU A 67 -44.78 -22.28 -4.55
CA LEU A 67 -44.57 -22.97 -5.82
C LEU A 67 -43.10 -23.34 -6.08
N TRP A 68 -42.15 -22.46 -5.71
CA TRP A 68 -40.73 -22.72 -5.92
C TRP A 68 -40.20 -23.82 -4.98
N TRP A 69 -40.75 -23.93 -3.78
CA TRP A 69 -40.45 -25.05 -2.87
C TRP A 69 -41.05 -26.36 -3.36
N ASP A 70 -42.26 -26.32 -3.91
CA ASP A 70 -42.90 -27.49 -4.51
C ASP A 70 -42.10 -28.00 -5.72
N LEU A 71 -41.62 -27.09 -6.56
CA LEU A 71 -40.74 -27.40 -7.68
C LEU A 71 -39.39 -27.98 -7.20
N TYR A 72 -38.80 -27.40 -6.15
CA TYR A 72 -37.59 -27.95 -5.53
C TYR A 72 -37.82 -29.37 -5.00
N ASN A 73 -38.93 -29.63 -4.30
CA ASN A 73 -39.27 -30.94 -3.77
C ASN A 73 -39.55 -31.96 -4.89
N TRP A 74 -40.15 -31.52 -6.00
CA TRP A 74 -40.33 -32.35 -7.20
C TRP A 74 -38.99 -32.79 -7.78
N TYR A 75 -37.99 -31.90 -7.84
CA TYR A 75 -36.63 -32.26 -8.23
C TYR A 75 -35.94 -33.18 -7.23
N ALA A 76 -36.04 -32.88 -5.93
CA ALA A 76 -35.39 -33.64 -4.87
C ALA A 76 -35.91 -35.08 -4.75
N SER A 77 -37.20 -35.31 -5.07
CA SER A 77 -37.82 -36.64 -5.04
C SER A 77 -37.47 -37.53 -6.23
N ARG A 78 -36.74 -37.04 -7.24
CA ARG A 78 -36.40 -37.78 -8.46
C ARG A 78 -34.90 -37.95 -8.63
N GLU A 79 -34.41 -39.19 -8.48
CA GLU A 79 -32.98 -39.52 -8.60
C GLU A 79 -32.37 -39.09 -9.94
N GLU A 80 -33.14 -39.17 -11.04
CA GLU A 80 -32.70 -38.78 -12.39
C GLU A 80 -32.26 -37.30 -12.49
N TRP A 81 -32.72 -36.44 -11.57
CA TRP A 81 -32.39 -35.01 -11.55
C TRP A 81 -31.35 -34.62 -10.51
N HIS A 82 -30.97 -35.51 -9.59
CA HIS A 82 -30.13 -35.15 -8.43
C HIS A 82 -28.80 -34.49 -8.84
N GLU A 83 -28.08 -35.06 -9.80
CA GLU A 83 -26.79 -34.51 -10.25
C GLU A 83 -26.96 -33.17 -10.98
N GLU A 84 -28.00 -33.01 -11.80
CA GLU A 84 -28.25 -31.76 -12.52
C GLU A 84 -28.66 -30.63 -11.55
N VAL A 85 -29.55 -30.94 -10.60
CA VAL A 85 -30.00 -30.02 -9.55
C VAL A 85 -28.85 -29.63 -8.64
N LYS A 86 -28.05 -30.59 -8.17
CA LYS A 86 -26.86 -30.33 -7.34
C LYS A 86 -25.90 -29.39 -8.05
N ARG A 87 -25.63 -29.63 -9.34
CA ARG A 87 -24.74 -28.77 -10.13
C ARG A 87 -25.29 -27.36 -10.32
N VAL A 88 -26.57 -27.21 -10.65
CA VAL A 88 -27.18 -25.89 -10.90
C VAL A 88 -27.36 -25.10 -9.60
N LEU A 89 -27.80 -25.75 -8.52
CA LEU A 89 -28.02 -25.09 -7.23
C LEU A 89 -26.74 -24.90 -6.40
N ALA A 90 -25.63 -25.57 -6.74
CA ALA A 90 -24.34 -25.34 -6.08
C ALA A 90 -23.91 -23.86 -6.12
N GLY A 91 -24.28 -23.13 -7.18
CA GLY A 91 -24.00 -21.69 -7.30
C GLY A 91 -24.83 -20.82 -6.35
N VAL A 92 -26.03 -21.26 -5.96
CA VAL A 92 -26.93 -20.51 -5.05
C VAL A 92 -26.33 -20.40 -3.66
N PHE A 93 -25.67 -21.45 -3.20
CA PHE A 93 -25.06 -21.52 -1.87
C PHE A 93 -23.54 -21.31 -1.90
N TYR A 94 -22.99 -20.92 -3.05
CA TYR A 94 -21.57 -20.67 -3.19
C TYR A 94 -21.15 -19.47 -2.34
N ALA A 95 -20.13 -19.67 -1.50
CA ALA A 95 -19.47 -18.62 -0.76
C ALA A 95 -17.98 -18.62 -1.12
N ASN A 96 -17.46 -17.46 -1.52
CA ASN A 96 -16.05 -17.31 -1.83
C ASN A 96 -15.25 -17.15 -0.54
N ARG A 97 -14.90 -18.27 0.10
CA ARG A 97 -14.17 -18.32 1.37
C ARG A 97 -13.05 -19.34 1.26
N GLU A 98 -11.92 -18.99 1.86
CA GLU A 98 -10.76 -19.86 1.94
C GLU A 98 -10.58 -20.30 3.39
N GLU A 99 -10.46 -21.61 3.60
CA GLU A 99 -10.13 -22.16 4.91
C GLU A 99 -8.64 -21.96 5.21
N PRO A 100 -8.24 -21.79 6.48
CA PRO A 100 -6.83 -21.74 6.85
C PRO A 100 -6.07 -22.98 6.35
N LEU A 101 -4.80 -22.78 5.99
CA LEU A 101 -3.92 -23.88 5.62
C LEU A 101 -3.76 -24.83 6.81
N LYS A 102 -3.83 -26.13 6.55
CA LYS A 102 -3.45 -27.15 7.52
C LYS A 102 -2.02 -26.87 8.04
N THR A 103 -1.80 -27.03 9.34
CA THR A 103 -0.50 -26.75 10.00
C THR A 103 0.68 -27.41 9.30
N ARG A 104 0.53 -28.68 8.88
CA ARG A 104 1.56 -29.42 8.12
C ARG A 104 1.88 -28.74 6.78
N THR A 105 0.88 -28.22 6.08
CA THR A 105 1.06 -27.51 4.81
C THR A 105 1.76 -26.17 5.04
N SER A 106 1.30 -25.40 6.02
CA SER A 106 1.91 -24.11 6.37
C SER A 106 3.39 -24.24 6.75
N ARG A 107 3.73 -25.21 7.62
CA ARG A 107 5.12 -25.50 8.01
C ARG A 107 6.00 -25.91 6.83
N ARG A 108 5.48 -26.69 5.88
CA ARG A 108 6.22 -27.04 4.66
C ARG A 108 6.40 -25.84 3.72
N LEU A 109 5.44 -24.92 3.69
CA LEU A 109 5.44 -23.76 2.81
C LEU A 109 6.41 -22.66 3.30
N TYR A 110 6.41 -22.41 4.61
CA TYR A 110 7.17 -21.31 5.22
C TYR A 110 8.43 -21.74 5.97
N GLY A 111 8.54 -23.01 6.37
CA GLY A 111 9.68 -23.55 7.11
C GLY A 111 9.71 -23.16 8.59
N PRO A 112 10.69 -23.68 9.35
CA PRO A 112 10.89 -23.38 10.78
C PRO A 112 11.51 -22.00 11.04
N VAL A 113 12.08 -21.37 9.99
CA VAL A 113 12.64 -20.02 10.04
C VAL A 113 11.93 -19.17 9.01
N LEU A 114 11.06 -18.28 9.47
CA LEU A 114 10.29 -17.37 8.63
C LEU A 114 11.11 -16.11 8.32
N GLY A 115 11.76 -16.07 7.16
CA GLY A 115 12.43 -14.88 6.65
C GLY A 115 11.44 -13.86 6.07
N VAL A 116 11.28 -12.69 6.69
CA VAL A 116 10.29 -11.67 6.31
C VAL A 116 10.91 -10.27 6.21
N SER A 117 10.38 -9.47 5.29
CA SER A 117 10.62 -8.03 5.24
C SER A 117 9.40 -7.29 5.80
N VAL A 118 9.59 -6.04 6.22
CA VAL A 118 8.48 -5.21 6.70
C VAL A 118 7.39 -5.07 5.63
N SER A 119 7.78 -4.83 4.38
CA SER A 119 6.86 -4.77 3.23
C SER A 119 6.09 -6.07 2.97
N ARG A 120 6.64 -7.24 3.36
CA ARG A 120 5.93 -8.52 3.29
C ARG A 120 4.84 -8.60 4.36
N LEU A 121 5.12 -8.12 5.56
CA LEU A 121 4.15 -8.07 6.67
C LEU A 121 3.05 -7.04 6.41
N GLU A 122 3.40 -5.85 5.89
CA GLU A 122 2.42 -4.86 5.44
C GLU A 122 1.48 -5.44 4.35
N LYS A 123 2.01 -6.27 3.44
CA LYS A 123 1.18 -6.97 2.44
C LYS A 123 0.22 -7.97 3.08
N PHE A 124 0.66 -8.71 4.10
CA PHE A 124 -0.19 -9.63 4.86
C PHE A 124 -1.30 -8.87 5.60
N ASN A 125 -0.92 -7.85 6.35
CA ASN A 125 -1.84 -6.96 7.07
C ASN A 125 -2.81 -6.26 6.12
N ALA A 126 -2.44 -6.02 4.86
CA ALA A 126 -3.34 -5.49 3.86
C ALA A 126 -4.39 -6.53 3.38
N CYS A 127 -3.96 -7.76 3.10
CA CYS A 127 -4.81 -8.88 2.72
C CYS A 127 -4.03 -10.21 2.84
N PRO A 128 -4.43 -11.13 3.74
CA PRO A 128 -3.76 -12.42 3.93
C PRO A 128 -3.66 -13.23 2.63
N PHE A 129 -4.75 -13.34 1.88
CA PHE A 129 -4.75 -14.05 0.60
C PHE A 129 -3.74 -13.48 -0.41
N ASN A 130 -3.59 -12.15 -0.48
CA ASN A 130 -2.61 -11.54 -1.40
C ASN A 130 -1.17 -11.89 -1.00
N HIS A 131 -0.89 -11.97 0.30
CA HIS A 131 0.40 -12.46 0.79
C HIS A 131 0.58 -13.93 0.45
N PHE A 132 -0.41 -14.78 0.68
CA PHE A 132 -0.34 -16.21 0.36
C PHE A 132 -0.01 -16.44 -1.11
N VAL A 133 -0.72 -15.78 -2.02
CA VAL A 133 -0.45 -15.89 -3.46
C VAL A 133 0.95 -15.38 -3.83
N SER A 134 1.37 -14.25 -3.25
CA SER A 134 2.66 -13.61 -3.57
C SER A 134 3.88 -14.33 -2.99
N TYR A 135 3.78 -14.86 -1.76
CA TYR A 135 4.91 -15.35 -0.98
C TYR A 135 4.81 -16.82 -0.59
N GLY A 136 3.59 -17.34 -0.43
CA GLY A 136 3.33 -18.77 -0.28
C GLY A 136 3.47 -19.48 -1.62
N LEU A 137 2.53 -19.23 -2.54
CA LEU A 137 2.52 -19.83 -3.89
C LEU A 137 3.58 -19.26 -4.83
N ARG A 138 4.09 -18.05 -4.52
CA ARG A 138 5.11 -17.35 -5.32
C ARG A 138 4.68 -17.13 -6.78
N LEU A 139 3.40 -16.86 -7.00
CA LEU A 139 2.91 -16.54 -8.33
C LEU A 139 3.57 -15.25 -8.84
N LYS A 140 3.93 -15.24 -10.13
CA LYS A 140 4.54 -14.10 -10.79
C LYS A 140 3.63 -13.66 -11.93
N GLU A 141 3.45 -12.35 -12.06
CA GLU A 141 2.82 -11.79 -13.25
C GLU A 141 3.67 -12.11 -14.48
N ARG A 142 3.00 -12.27 -15.63
CA ARG A 142 3.69 -12.36 -16.92
C ARG A 142 4.50 -11.07 -17.10
N GLN A 143 5.79 -11.23 -17.35
CA GLN A 143 6.63 -10.10 -17.71
C GLN A 143 6.20 -9.57 -19.07
N VAL A 144 5.87 -8.28 -19.12
CA VAL A 144 5.52 -7.57 -20.35
C VAL A 144 6.63 -6.56 -20.58
N TYR A 145 7.03 -6.37 -21.84
CA TYR A 145 8.03 -5.37 -22.21
C TYR A 145 7.43 -3.96 -22.10
N ARG A 146 7.32 -3.46 -20.87
CA ARG A 146 6.76 -2.16 -20.52
C ARG A 146 7.47 -1.60 -19.29
N LEU A 147 7.67 -0.29 -19.28
CA LEU A 147 8.15 0.40 -18.08
C LEU A 147 7.01 0.55 -17.07
N ASP A 148 7.14 -0.11 -15.92
CA ASP A 148 6.17 -0.12 -14.83
C ASP A 148 6.61 0.81 -13.67
N TYR A 149 5.65 1.18 -12.81
CA TYR A 149 5.94 2.05 -11.66
C TYR A 149 7.02 1.48 -10.71
N PRO A 150 7.03 0.17 -10.38
CA PRO A 150 8.11 -0.43 -9.61
C PRO A 150 9.48 -0.32 -10.29
N GLY A 151 9.56 -0.51 -11.61
CA GLY A 151 10.79 -0.34 -12.39
C GLY A 151 11.33 1.08 -12.32
N ILE A 152 10.47 2.08 -12.46
CA ILE A 152 10.83 3.50 -12.31
C ILE A 152 11.32 3.79 -10.89
N GLY A 153 10.66 3.22 -9.86
CA GLY A 153 11.10 3.34 -8.47
C GLY A 153 12.53 2.82 -8.29
N ARG A 154 12.79 1.56 -8.67
CA ARG A 154 14.13 0.96 -8.60
C ARG A 154 15.19 1.77 -9.33
N PHE A 155 14.83 2.33 -10.49
CA PHE A 155 15.72 3.21 -11.23
C PHE A 155 16.11 4.45 -10.40
N TYR A 156 15.16 5.12 -9.76
CA TYR A 156 15.45 6.30 -8.94
C TYR A 156 16.31 5.97 -7.71
N HIS A 157 16.05 4.85 -7.02
CA HIS A 157 16.92 4.41 -5.91
C HIS A 157 18.35 4.16 -6.41
N ALA A 158 18.50 3.40 -7.50
CA ALA A 158 19.81 3.11 -8.07
C ALA A 158 20.55 4.37 -8.53
N ALA A 159 19.84 5.32 -9.14
CA ALA A 159 20.39 6.61 -9.56
C ALA A 159 20.90 7.41 -8.37
N LEU A 160 20.08 7.64 -7.35
CA LEU A 160 20.50 8.38 -6.16
C LEU A 160 21.64 7.67 -5.42
N TYR A 161 21.57 6.35 -5.26
CA TYR A 161 22.66 5.57 -4.66
C TYR A 161 23.99 5.81 -5.38
N ARG A 162 24.01 5.71 -6.72
CA ARG A 162 25.22 5.96 -7.51
C ARG A 162 25.72 7.40 -7.40
N LEU A 163 24.83 8.38 -7.33
CA LEU A 163 25.22 9.78 -7.12
C LEU A 163 25.88 9.98 -5.75
N PHE A 164 25.26 9.49 -4.68
CA PHE A 164 25.85 9.58 -3.33
C PHE A 164 27.20 8.87 -3.27
N LYS A 165 27.30 7.69 -3.87
CA LYS A 165 28.55 6.93 -3.94
C LYS A 165 29.63 7.68 -4.72
N ALA A 166 29.30 8.21 -5.90
CA ALA A 166 30.24 8.95 -6.74
C ALA A 166 30.74 10.25 -6.06
N VAL A 167 29.87 10.97 -5.34
CA VAL A 167 30.27 12.15 -4.56
C VAL A 167 31.25 11.76 -3.46
N ALA A 168 30.98 10.66 -2.74
CA ALA A 168 31.87 10.15 -1.70
C ALA A 168 33.22 9.64 -2.26
N GLU A 169 33.21 8.86 -3.35
CA GLU A 169 34.41 8.33 -4.02
C GLU A 169 35.32 9.45 -4.57
N LYS A 170 34.74 10.58 -4.98
CA LYS A 170 35.48 11.78 -5.41
C LYS A 170 35.95 12.67 -4.25
N GLY A 171 35.66 12.30 -2.99
CA GLY A 171 36.01 13.10 -1.82
C GLY A 171 35.30 14.46 -1.73
N LEU A 172 34.15 14.59 -2.39
CA LEU A 172 33.37 15.83 -2.44
C LEU A 172 32.33 15.86 -1.32
N ASP A 173 32.01 17.06 -0.81
CA ASP A 173 30.92 17.26 0.15
C ASP A 173 29.69 17.84 -0.56
N TRP A 174 28.51 17.28 -0.31
CA TRP A 174 27.23 17.79 -0.80
C TRP A 174 26.98 19.26 -0.45
N GLU A 175 27.52 19.74 0.68
CA GLU A 175 27.39 21.13 1.11
C GLU A 175 28.18 22.10 0.22
N THR A 176 29.39 21.71 -0.21
CA THR A 176 30.30 22.57 -0.98
C THR A 176 30.26 22.30 -2.49
N LEU A 177 29.60 21.22 -2.91
CA LEU A 177 29.48 20.82 -4.31
C LEU A 177 28.86 21.94 -5.16
N THR A 178 29.54 22.35 -6.22
CA THR A 178 29.00 23.32 -7.18
C THR A 178 27.90 22.69 -8.03
N GLN A 179 27.02 23.53 -8.59
CA GLN A 179 25.97 23.05 -9.45
C GLN A 179 26.53 22.32 -10.68
N ASP A 180 27.50 22.91 -11.37
CA ASP A 180 28.08 22.33 -12.58
C ASP A 180 28.75 20.98 -12.31
N SER A 181 29.46 20.85 -11.17
CA SER A 181 30.06 19.57 -10.77
C SER A 181 29.01 18.50 -10.51
N LEU A 182 27.92 18.87 -9.82
CA LEU A 182 26.82 17.96 -9.57
C LEU A 182 26.12 17.53 -10.87
N GLU A 183 25.88 18.47 -11.78
CA GLU A 183 25.29 18.17 -13.09
C GLU A 183 26.15 17.20 -13.89
N ASN A 184 27.47 17.40 -13.94
CA ASN A 184 28.37 16.46 -14.62
C ASN A 184 28.32 15.04 -14.01
N ILE A 185 28.30 14.93 -12.67
CA ILE A 185 28.16 13.62 -11.99
C ILE A 185 26.81 12.98 -12.33
N ILE A 186 25.74 13.77 -12.41
CA ILE A 186 24.41 13.28 -12.79
C ILE A 186 24.41 12.76 -14.20
N GLU A 187 24.95 13.51 -15.15
CA GLU A 187 25.06 13.10 -16.55
C GLU A 187 25.79 11.75 -16.64
N ASP A 188 26.98 11.64 -16.05
CA ASP A 188 27.80 10.43 -16.07
C ASP A 188 27.09 9.21 -15.47
N GLU A 189 26.57 9.33 -14.25
CA GLU A 189 26.04 8.17 -13.51
C GLU A 189 24.65 7.76 -13.99
N VAL A 190 23.81 8.72 -14.40
CA VAL A 190 22.49 8.41 -14.96
C VAL A 190 22.62 7.80 -16.35
N ASP A 191 23.49 8.32 -17.22
CA ASP A 191 23.66 7.77 -18.56
C ASP A 191 24.21 6.35 -18.54
N ARG A 192 25.07 6.02 -17.57
CA ARG A 192 25.51 4.63 -17.32
C ARG A 192 24.38 3.71 -16.83
N LEU A 193 23.36 4.25 -16.17
CA LEU A 193 22.21 3.46 -15.69
C LEU A 193 21.12 3.29 -16.75
N MET A 194 20.99 4.21 -17.70
CA MET A 194 19.90 4.20 -18.68
C MET A 194 19.80 2.90 -19.50
N PRO A 195 20.90 2.32 -20.02
CA PRO A 195 20.85 1.04 -20.75
C PRO A 195 20.43 -0.14 -19.85
N LEU A 196 20.79 -0.11 -18.57
CA LEU A 196 20.49 -1.20 -17.62
C LEU A 196 19.00 -1.28 -17.27
N LEU A 197 18.20 -0.28 -17.66
CA LEU A 197 16.78 -0.24 -17.33
C LEU A 197 15.97 -1.21 -18.19
N GLN A 198 15.48 -2.28 -17.56
CA GLN A 198 14.51 -3.24 -18.13
C GLN A 198 14.89 -3.75 -19.54
N GLY A 199 16.15 -4.14 -19.74
CA GLY A 199 16.62 -4.67 -21.02
C GLY A 199 16.65 -3.62 -22.11
N GLU A 200 17.20 -2.44 -21.82
CA GLU A 200 17.36 -1.34 -22.78
C GLU A 200 16.03 -0.80 -23.34
N ILE A 201 14.92 -0.93 -22.60
CA ILE A 201 13.59 -0.47 -23.05
C ILE A 201 13.58 1.00 -23.44
N LEU A 202 14.40 1.81 -22.79
CA LEU A 202 14.54 3.23 -23.10
C LEU A 202 15.07 3.50 -24.51
N LEU A 203 15.78 2.56 -25.11
CA LEU A 203 16.36 2.70 -26.46
C LEU A 203 15.41 2.22 -27.57
N SER A 204 14.36 1.47 -27.20
CA SER A 204 13.48 0.75 -28.13
C SER A 204 12.59 1.62 -29.01
N SER A 205 12.30 2.87 -28.62
CA SER A 205 11.50 3.80 -29.43
C SER A 205 11.79 5.25 -29.07
N ASN A 206 11.45 6.18 -29.96
CA ASN A 206 11.58 7.62 -29.69
C ASN A 206 10.78 8.08 -28.46
N ARG A 207 9.61 7.47 -28.22
CA ARG A 207 8.81 7.72 -27.01
C ARG A 207 9.57 7.34 -25.75
N TYR A 208 10.19 6.17 -25.76
CA TYR A 208 10.97 5.68 -24.61
C TYR A 208 12.27 6.46 -24.41
N ARG A 209 12.91 6.94 -25.49
CA ARG A 209 14.04 7.86 -25.39
C ARG A 209 13.65 9.18 -24.72
N TYR A 210 12.49 9.74 -25.07
CA TYR A 210 11.97 10.92 -24.40
C TYR A 210 11.64 10.67 -22.93
N LEU A 211 11.07 9.50 -22.61
CA LEU A 211 10.85 9.09 -21.22
C LEU A 211 12.17 9.00 -20.44
N GLY A 212 13.24 8.47 -21.04
CA GLY A 212 14.58 8.49 -20.46
C GLY A 212 15.05 9.90 -20.11
N LYS A 213 14.84 10.88 -21.00
CA LYS A 213 15.12 12.30 -20.71
C LYS A 213 14.32 12.82 -19.50
N GLN A 214 13.04 12.44 -19.39
CA GLN A 214 12.20 12.83 -18.25
C GLN A 214 12.66 12.19 -16.92
N LEU A 215 13.07 10.92 -16.95
CA LEU A 215 13.62 10.24 -15.78
C LEU A 215 14.92 10.93 -15.32
N LYS A 216 15.80 11.26 -16.26
CA LYS A 216 17.05 11.99 -15.99
C LYS A 216 16.79 13.37 -15.39
N GLU A 217 15.87 14.15 -15.98
CA GLU A 217 15.48 15.45 -15.43
C GLU A 217 14.89 15.33 -14.01
N THR A 218 14.13 14.27 -13.74
CA THR A 218 13.59 14.00 -12.40
C THR A 218 14.70 13.75 -11.38
N VAL A 219 15.70 12.94 -11.74
CA VAL A 219 16.88 12.68 -10.89
C VAL A 219 17.68 13.97 -10.69
N LYS A 220 17.90 14.74 -11.76
CA LYS A 220 18.62 16.03 -11.70
C LYS A 220 17.98 16.98 -10.71
N ARG A 221 16.66 17.18 -10.79
CA ARG A 221 15.93 18.07 -9.87
C ARG A 221 15.97 17.55 -8.44
N ALA A 222 15.80 16.24 -8.23
CA ALA A 222 15.92 15.64 -6.90
C ALA A 222 17.32 15.88 -6.29
N ALA A 223 18.39 15.67 -7.06
CA ALA A 223 19.76 15.86 -6.61
C ALA A 223 20.08 17.33 -6.27
N LEU A 224 19.61 18.29 -7.07
CA LEU A 224 19.76 19.72 -6.78
C LEU A 224 19.07 20.12 -5.48
N VAL A 225 17.86 19.60 -5.24
CA VAL A 225 17.14 19.82 -3.98
C VAL A 225 17.89 19.18 -2.82
N ILE A 226 18.36 17.94 -2.96
CA ILE A 226 19.13 17.24 -1.93
C ILE A 226 20.39 18.04 -1.56
N ARG A 227 21.11 18.59 -2.54
CA ARG A 227 22.27 19.46 -2.32
C ARG A 227 21.90 20.67 -1.44
N GLU A 228 20.82 21.35 -1.77
CA GLU A 228 20.35 22.51 -1.02
C GLU A 228 19.89 22.13 0.40
N GLN A 229 19.28 20.96 0.57
CA GLN A 229 18.95 20.43 1.90
C GLN A 229 20.20 20.16 2.75
N PHE A 230 21.28 19.63 2.15
CA PHE A 230 22.55 19.44 2.86
C PHE A 230 23.26 20.76 3.19
N ARG A 231 23.17 21.78 2.32
CA ARG A 231 23.69 23.12 2.62
C ARG A 231 23.03 23.74 3.85
N ARG A 232 21.72 23.51 4.00
CA ARG A 232 20.93 24.04 5.10
C ARG A 232 20.93 23.15 6.34
N GLY A 233 21.35 21.90 6.26
CA GLY A 233 21.37 20.93 7.37
C GLY A 233 22.77 20.64 7.91
N CYS A 234 22.84 20.06 9.10
CA CYS A 234 24.07 19.52 9.69
C CYS A 234 24.23 18.01 9.50
N PHE A 235 23.15 17.33 9.10
CA PHE A 235 23.14 15.89 8.85
C PHE A 235 24.02 15.55 7.65
N LYS A 236 24.87 14.54 7.81
CA LYS A 236 25.71 13.97 6.74
C LYS A 236 25.33 12.49 6.54
N PRO A 237 25.36 11.98 5.29
CA PRO A 237 25.04 10.59 5.02
C PRO A 237 26.13 9.69 5.62
N VAL A 238 25.75 8.73 6.45
CA VAL A 238 26.65 7.74 7.07
C VAL A 238 26.37 6.31 6.61
N GLY A 239 25.22 6.08 5.97
CA GLY A 239 24.86 4.79 5.40
C GLY A 239 23.96 4.95 4.17
N LEU A 240 24.21 4.16 3.14
CA LEU A 240 23.47 4.16 1.88
C LEU A 240 23.12 2.72 1.51
N GLU A 241 21.84 2.46 1.21
CA GLU A 241 21.34 1.11 0.86
C GLU A 241 21.78 0.04 1.90
N VAL A 242 21.83 0.43 3.18
CA VAL A 242 22.31 -0.41 4.31
C VAL A 242 21.38 -1.59 4.47
N SER A 243 21.91 -2.80 4.27
CA SER A 243 21.15 -4.04 4.34
C SER A 243 21.25 -4.65 5.74
N PHE A 244 20.14 -5.19 6.23
CA PHE A 244 20.09 -5.93 7.50
C PHE A 244 19.44 -7.29 7.27
N GLY A 245 19.94 -8.34 7.92
CA GLY A 245 19.59 -9.72 7.62
C GLY A 245 20.71 -10.71 7.94
N ALA A 246 20.47 -11.99 7.69
CA ALA A 246 21.50 -13.02 7.89
C ALA A 246 22.66 -12.81 6.91
N GLY A 247 23.86 -12.59 7.44
CA GLY A 247 25.07 -12.35 6.64
C GLY A 247 25.17 -10.95 6.03
N GLU A 248 24.36 -10.01 6.50
CA GLU A 248 24.33 -8.61 6.04
C GLU A 248 25.10 -7.68 7.00
N GLU A 249 25.27 -6.42 6.60
CA GLU A 249 26.03 -5.40 7.36
C GLU A 249 25.48 -5.16 8.77
N ALA A 250 24.16 -5.16 8.93
CA ALA A 250 23.50 -5.02 10.22
C ALA A 250 22.84 -6.34 10.66
N ALA A 251 22.93 -6.61 11.96
CA ALA A 251 22.36 -7.80 12.57
C ALA A 251 20.86 -7.90 12.28
N SER A 252 20.39 -9.14 12.06
CA SER A 252 18.98 -9.40 11.81
C SER A 252 18.22 -9.49 13.12
N PRO A 253 17.18 -8.66 13.35
CA PRO A 253 16.26 -8.89 14.45
C PRO A 253 15.61 -10.27 14.29
N VAL A 254 15.71 -11.08 15.34
CA VAL A 254 15.09 -12.41 15.41
C VAL A 254 14.05 -12.41 16.52
N PHE A 255 12.83 -12.81 16.17
CA PHE A 255 11.74 -12.98 17.12
C PHE A 255 11.37 -14.45 17.21
N SER A 256 11.26 -14.99 18.42
CA SER A 256 10.70 -16.34 18.63
C SER A 256 9.18 -16.26 18.76
N LEU A 257 8.47 -17.17 18.10
CA LEU A 257 7.05 -17.41 18.31
C LEU A 257 6.83 -18.50 19.37
N GLU A 258 5.61 -18.60 19.89
CA GLU A 258 5.21 -19.58 20.91
C GLU A 258 5.41 -21.04 20.46
N ASP A 259 5.31 -21.30 19.15
CA ASP A 259 5.48 -22.64 18.58
C ASP A 259 6.94 -23.00 18.26
N GLY A 260 7.89 -22.15 18.67
CA GLY A 260 9.33 -22.30 18.42
C GLY A 260 9.79 -21.82 17.04
N THR A 261 8.88 -21.34 16.18
CA THR A 261 9.27 -20.77 14.88
C THR A 261 10.06 -19.48 15.08
N LEU A 262 11.19 -19.36 14.37
CA LEU A 262 12.01 -18.15 14.39
C LEU A 262 11.64 -17.21 13.24
N VAL A 263 11.26 -15.98 13.56
CA VAL A 263 11.00 -14.92 12.58
C VAL A 263 12.27 -14.12 12.40
N ARG A 264 12.81 -14.10 11.17
CA ARG A 264 14.04 -13.38 10.85
C ARG A 264 13.75 -12.19 9.95
N MET A 265 14.01 -10.98 10.46
CA MET A 265 13.76 -9.75 9.73
C MET A 265 14.89 -9.45 8.75
N ARG A 266 14.52 -9.08 7.52
CA ARG A 266 15.46 -8.58 6.52
C ARG A 266 14.93 -7.34 5.82
N GLY A 267 15.82 -6.50 5.37
CA GLY A 267 15.45 -5.30 4.65
C GLY A 267 16.64 -4.48 4.25
N ARG A 268 16.33 -3.28 3.76
CA ARG A 268 17.32 -2.34 3.28
C ARG A 268 16.86 -0.93 3.58
N ILE A 269 17.71 -0.15 4.20
CA ILE A 269 17.50 1.25 4.55
C ILE A 269 18.13 2.10 3.46
N ASP A 270 17.32 2.90 2.76
CA ASP A 270 17.79 3.68 1.60
C ASP A 270 18.92 4.64 1.97
N ARG A 271 18.72 5.46 3.02
CA ARG A 271 19.72 6.40 3.52
C ARG A 271 19.62 6.61 5.02
N ILE A 272 20.77 6.61 5.69
CA ILE A 272 20.95 6.96 7.09
C ILE A 272 21.82 8.22 7.13
N ASP A 273 21.30 9.29 7.74
CA ASP A 273 22.09 10.49 7.99
C ASP A 273 22.30 10.69 9.50
N MET A 274 23.46 11.20 9.89
CA MET A 274 23.80 11.49 11.28
C MET A 274 24.37 12.90 11.45
N ALA A 275 24.13 13.50 12.61
CA ALA A 275 24.71 14.78 13.03
C ALA A 275 25.08 14.72 14.51
N LYS A 276 26.10 15.49 14.92
CA LYS A 276 26.41 15.72 16.33
C LYS A 276 25.82 17.06 16.78
N GLY A 277 25.05 17.04 17.85
CA GLY A 277 24.44 18.23 18.45
C GLY A 277 25.46 19.06 19.24
N ARG A 278 25.08 20.29 19.59
CA ARG A 278 25.84 21.19 20.49
C ARG A 278 25.91 20.65 21.92
N ASP A 279 24.96 19.81 22.29
CA ASP A 279 24.91 19.06 23.54
C ASP A 279 25.86 17.84 23.56
N GLY A 280 26.59 17.60 22.46
CA GLY A 280 27.52 16.48 22.32
C GLY A 280 26.85 15.16 21.94
N ARG A 281 25.51 15.09 21.87
CA ARG A 281 24.79 13.86 21.54
C ARG A 281 24.72 13.64 20.03
N TYR A 282 24.64 12.38 19.61
CA TYR A 282 24.41 12.03 18.21
C TYR A 282 22.92 11.96 17.90
N TYR A 283 22.56 12.48 16.74
CA TYR A 283 21.21 12.53 16.21
C TYR A 283 21.20 11.79 14.88
N LEU A 284 20.31 10.81 14.72
CA LEU A 284 20.23 9.98 13.52
C LEU A 284 18.84 10.09 12.87
N ARG A 285 18.81 10.18 11.54
CA ARG A 285 17.58 10.12 10.77
C ARG A 285 17.69 9.10 9.65
N VAL A 286 16.56 8.51 9.30
CA VAL A 286 16.42 7.68 8.09
C VAL A 286 15.61 8.41 7.04
N VAL A 287 16.02 8.29 5.79
CA VAL A 287 15.33 8.88 4.64
C VAL A 287 15.04 7.78 3.62
N ASP A 288 13.76 7.56 3.33
CA ASP A 288 13.28 6.61 2.33
C ASP A 288 12.80 7.35 1.07
N TYR A 289 13.21 6.84 -0.09
CA TYR A 289 12.92 7.42 -1.38
C TYR A 289 11.61 6.86 -1.93
N LYS A 290 10.63 7.74 -2.20
CA LYS A 290 9.35 7.35 -2.80
C LYS A 290 9.05 8.16 -4.04
N SER A 291 8.59 7.50 -5.09
CA SER A 291 8.02 8.17 -6.27
C SER A 291 6.61 8.74 -6.02
N SER A 292 6.01 8.42 -4.87
CA SER A 292 4.68 8.90 -4.46
C SER A 292 4.74 9.77 -3.20
N GLY A 293 3.69 10.55 -2.94
CA GLY A 293 3.61 11.46 -1.80
C GLY A 293 3.28 10.77 -0.47
N ALA A 294 4.00 9.70 -0.12
CA ALA A 294 3.83 8.90 1.10
C ALA A 294 3.86 9.76 2.37
N ARG A 295 3.17 9.31 3.41
CA ARG A 295 3.13 9.95 4.73
C ARG A 295 3.13 8.87 5.81
N LEU A 296 3.62 9.20 6.99
CA LEU A 296 3.38 8.42 8.20
C LEU A 296 2.01 8.80 8.74
N ASP A 297 1.08 7.85 8.75
CA ASP A 297 -0.27 8.03 9.29
C ASP A 297 -0.43 7.07 10.49
N PRO A 298 -0.67 7.56 11.71
CA PRO A 298 -0.86 6.72 12.90
C PRO A 298 -1.93 5.66 12.71
N ALA A 299 -2.97 5.91 11.90
CA ALA A 299 -3.96 4.89 11.60
C ALA A 299 -3.37 3.74 10.75
N GLU A 300 -2.52 4.06 9.77
CA GLU A 300 -1.84 3.03 8.98
C GLU A 300 -0.81 2.26 9.81
N ILE A 301 -0.15 2.90 10.78
CA ILE A 301 0.73 2.22 11.74
C ILE A 301 -0.07 1.26 12.62
N TYR A 302 -1.18 1.73 13.20
CA TYR A 302 -2.06 0.93 14.08
C TYR A 302 -2.52 -0.39 13.43
N TYR A 303 -2.87 -0.36 12.14
CA TYR A 303 -3.30 -1.55 11.40
C TYR A 303 -2.16 -2.28 10.67
N GLY A 304 -0.90 -1.92 10.92
CA GLY A 304 0.24 -2.64 10.34
C GLY A 304 0.44 -2.42 8.84
N LEU A 305 -0.04 -1.30 8.29
CA LEU A 305 0.01 -0.97 6.85
C LEU A 305 1.18 -0.06 6.46
N SER A 306 1.84 0.59 7.43
CA SER A 306 2.96 1.50 7.21
C SER A 306 3.91 1.46 8.41
N LEU A 307 4.77 0.45 8.44
CA LEU A 307 5.69 0.15 9.54
C LEU A 307 7.15 0.41 9.14
N GLN A 308 7.46 0.29 7.85
CA GLN A 308 8.82 0.23 7.31
C GLN A 308 9.74 1.34 7.83
N LEU A 309 9.30 2.59 7.74
CA LEU A 309 10.16 3.74 8.01
C LEU A 309 10.53 3.88 9.50
N LEU A 310 9.59 3.60 10.42
CA LEU A 310 9.86 3.63 11.86
C LEU A 310 10.69 2.43 12.29
N PHE A 311 10.41 1.25 11.74
CA PHE A 311 11.21 0.05 11.99
C PHE A 311 12.67 0.27 11.55
N TYR A 312 12.89 0.85 10.37
CA TYR A 312 14.23 1.16 9.86
C TYR A 312 14.96 2.20 10.72
N LEU A 313 14.25 3.17 11.28
CA LEU A 313 14.84 4.11 12.23
C LEU A 313 15.36 3.37 13.47
N GLY A 314 14.59 2.45 14.04
CA GLY A 314 15.02 1.61 15.16
C GLY A 314 16.31 0.82 14.84
N ILE A 315 16.31 0.08 13.72
CA ILE A 315 17.50 -0.69 13.30
C ILE A 315 18.73 0.20 13.08
N ALA A 316 18.54 1.38 12.49
CA ALA A 316 19.64 2.31 12.27
C ALA A 316 20.22 2.85 13.57
N LEU A 317 19.39 3.07 14.60
CA LEU A 317 19.82 3.50 15.93
C LEU A 317 20.61 2.40 16.63
N ASP A 318 20.10 1.17 16.63
CA ASP A 318 20.78 0.02 17.23
C ASP A 318 22.17 -0.18 16.62
N LEU A 319 22.25 -0.15 15.28
CA LEU A 319 23.51 -0.26 14.55
C LEU A 319 24.49 0.89 14.87
N ALA A 320 23.98 2.11 14.95
CA ALA A 320 24.81 3.28 15.23
C ALA A 320 25.32 3.27 16.68
N ALA A 321 24.48 2.90 17.64
CA ALA A 321 24.85 2.77 19.04
C ALA A 321 25.91 1.68 19.24
N GLU A 322 25.76 0.52 18.58
CA GLU A 322 26.76 -0.56 18.61
C GLU A 322 28.12 -0.10 18.05
N ARG A 323 28.12 0.63 16.93
CA ARG A 323 29.35 1.09 16.27
C ARG A 323 30.06 2.22 17.00
N LEU A 324 29.30 3.14 17.60
CA LEU A 324 29.85 4.33 18.27
C LEU A 324 30.18 4.07 19.74
N GLY A 325 29.52 3.10 20.37
CA GLY A 325 29.59 2.90 21.83
C GLY A 325 28.97 4.07 22.63
N GLU A 326 28.15 4.88 21.97
CA GLU A 326 27.48 6.06 22.54
C GLU A 326 25.97 6.01 22.24
N GLU A 327 25.17 6.71 23.05
CA GLU A 327 23.75 6.87 22.81
C GLU A 327 23.48 7.73 21.56
N VAL A 328 22.57 7.27 20.71
CA VAL A 328 22.16 7.97 19.49
C VAL A 328 20.65 8.23 19.56
N LEU A 329 20.24 9.48 19.35
CA LEU A 329 18.84 9.89 19.42
C LEU A 329 18.13 9.80 18.06
N PRO A 330 16.85 9.35 18.04
CA PRO A 330 16.03 9.31 16.83
C PRO A 330 15.63 10.72 16.40
N ALA A 331 16.36 11.33 15.47
CA ALA A 331 16.06 12.68 14.99
C ALA A 331 14.88 12.73 14.03
N GLY A 332 14.67 11.69 13.21
CA GLY A 332 13.52 11.67 12.31
C GLY A 332 13.44 10.47 11.37
N ALA A 333 12.22 10.18 10.95
CA ALA A 333 11.89 9.18 9.95
C ALA A 333 11.18 9.89 8.79
N LEU A 334 11.85 10.01 7.64
CA LEU A 334 11.44 10.90 6.56
C LEU A 334 11.28 10.17 5.21
N TYR A 335 10.28 10.56 4.45
CA TYR A 335 10.11 10.24 3.04
C TYR A 335 10.53 11.42 2.18
N PHE A 336 11.42 11.15 1.22
CA PHE A 336 11.80 12.10 0.17
C PHE A 336 11.09 11.73 -1.15
N SER A 337 10.28 12.65 -1.68
CA SER A 337 9.49 12.41 -2.90
C SER A 337 10.29 12.71 -4.17
N ILE A 338 10.55 11.69 -4.97
CA ILE A 338 11.24 11.81 -6.26
C ILE A 338 10.19 11.97 -7.37
N ARG A 339 9.94 13.21 -7.75
CA ARG A 339 8.94 13.61 -8.74
C ARG A 339 9.31 14.96 -9.34
N LEU A 340 8.77 15.31 -10.49
CA LEU A 340 8.81 16.67 -11.02
C LEU A 340 7.52 17.42 -10.63
N PRO A 341 7.52 18.25 -9.57
CA PRO A 341 6.33 18.98 -9.18
C PRO A 341 5.99 20.07 -10.21
N LEU A 342 4.72 20.16 -10.56
CA LEU A 342 4.16 21.25 -11.35
C LEU A 342 3.56 22.30 -10.41
N LEU A 343 4.08 23.53 -10.46
CA LEU A 343 3.51 24.65 -9.72
C LEU A 343 2.24 25.12 -10.42
N LYS A 344 1.15 25.24 -9.67
CA LYS A 344 -0.15 25.71 -10.15
C LYS A 344 -0.43 27.07 -9.54
N GLU A 345 -0.09 28.12 -10.27
CA GLU A 345 -0.18 29.50 -9.79
C GLU A 345 -1.19 30.27 -10.63
N LYS A 346 -1.98 31.13 -9.98
CA LYS A 346 -3.01 31.94 -10.66
C LYS A 346 -2.42 33.10 -11.45
N HIS A 347 -1.20 33.52 -11.09
CA HIS A 347 -0.50 34.65 -11.68
C HIS A 347 0.95 34.27 -11.98
N PRO A 348 1.60 34.93 -12.95
CA PRO A 348 3.03 34.77 -13.18
C PRO A 348 3.82 35.08 -11.91
N LEU A 349 4.85 34.29 -11.63
CA LEU A 349 5.74 34.48 -10.50
C LEU A 349 7.13 34.94 -10.97
N PRO A 350 7.81 35.81 -10.19
CA PRO A 350 9.25 36.02 -10.35
C PRO A 350 10.03 34.70 -10.19
N LEU A 351 11.18 34.60 -10.88
CA LEU A 351 11.98 33.37 -10.91
C LEU A 351 12.38 32.88 -9.51
N GLU A 352 12.80 33.79 -8.63
CA GLU A 352 13.20 33.45 -7.25
C GLU A 352 12.04 32.89 -6.42
N GLU A 353 10.85 33.49 -6.53
CA GLU A 353 9.66 33.00 -5.84
C GLU A 353 9.24 31.62 -6.36
N ALA A 354 9.31 31.42 -7.69
CA ALA A 354 9.06 30.13 -8.31
C ALA A 354 10.05 29.06 -7.82
N GLN A 355 11.35 29.38 -7.73
CA GLN A 355 12.38 28.47 -7.21
C GLN A 355 12.11 28.10 -5.74
N LYS A 356 11.73 29.07 -4.90
CA LYS A 356 11.38 28.84 -3.50
C LYS A 356 10.16 27.93 -3.35
N LYS A 357 9.09 28.18 -4.12
CA LYS A 357 7.89 27.32 -4.13
C LYS A 357 8.21 25.92 -4.65
N LEU A 358 9.07 25.80 -5.66
CA LEU A 358 9.52 24.52 -6.20
C LEU A 358 10.31 23.72 -5.14
N PHE A 359 11.26 24.36 -4.46
CA PHE A 359 12.02 23.75 -3.37
C PHE A 359 11.10 23.24 -2.25
N LYS A 360 10.15 24.10 -1.81
CA LYS A 360 9.13 23.73 -0.81
C LYS A 360 8.24 22.56 -1.25
N ALA A 361 8.03 22.34 -2.54
CA ALA A 361 7.26 21.19 -3.04
C ALA A 361 7.97 19.84 -2.82
N TYR A 362 9.27 19.85 -2.52
CA TYR A 362 10.08 18.70 -2.10
C TYR A 362 10.27 18.60 -0.58
N ARG A 363 9.56 19.41 0.20
CA ARG A 363 9.52 19.27 1.67
C ARG A 363 9.27 17.80 2.03
N MET A 364 10.20 17.22 2.79
CA MET A 364 10.10 15.84 3.23
C MET A 364 8.86 15.67 4.11
N LYS A 365 8.29 14.48 4.06
CA LYS A 365 7.15 14.08 4.89
C LYS A 365 7.62 13.02 5.88
N GLY A 366 6.89 12.81 6.96
CA GLY A 366 7.28 11.87 8.01
C GLY A 366 7.17 12.53 9.36
N ARG A 367 7.92 12.05 10.35
CA ARG A 367 7.91 12.60 11.71
C ARG A 367 9.33 12.92 12.18
N VAL A 368 9.47 13.98 12.96
CA VAL A 368 10.75 14.49 13.48
C VAL A 368 10.68 14.54 15.01
N LEU A 369 11.81 14.38 15.67
CA LEU A 369 11.88 14.53 17.11
C LEU A 369 11.44 15.94 17.54
N LYS A 370 10.60 16.02 18.57
CA LYS A 370 10.21 17.27 19.24
C LYS A 370 11.34 17.78 20.13
N ASP A 371 12.46 18.11 19.50
CA ASP A 371 13.68 18.60 20.15
C ASP A 371 14.24 19.78 19.35
N PRO A 372 14.45 20.96 19.99
CA PRO A 372 14.94 22.15 19.29
C PRO A 372 16.29 21.95 18.60
N GLU A 373 17.18 21.14 19.20
CA GLU A 373 18.49 20.87 18.62
C GLU A 373 18.36 19.97 17.38
N ALA A 374 17.53 18.93 17.42
CA ALA A 374 17.20 18.12 16.24
C ALA A 374 16.62 18.99 15.10
N ALA A 375 15.71 19.91 15.41
CA ALA A 375 15.14 20.84 14.42
C ALA A 375 16.21 21.75 13.80
N ARG A 376 17.11 22.31 14.63
CA ARG A 376 18.23 23.15 14.19
C ARG A 376 19.22 22.38 13.30
N LEU A 377 19.51 21.12 13.64
CA LEU A 377 20.38 20.25 12.83
C LEU A 377 19.74 19.91 11.48
N MET A 378 18.41 19.85 11.39
CA MET A 378 17.70 19.59 10.13
C MET A 378 17.65 20.82 9.20
N ASP A 379 17.52 22.03 9.74
CA ASP A 379 17.44 23.29 8.99
C ASP A 379 18.03 24.45 9.80
N LYS A 380 19.32 24.76 9.59
CA LYS A 380 20.08 25.82 10.29
C LYS A 380 19.45 27.20 10.13
N ASN A 381 18.71 27.41 9.04
CA ASN A 381 18.09 28.70 8.69
C ASN A 381 16.71 28.87 9.33
N LEU A 382 16.18 27.85 10.02
CA LEU A 382 14.89 27.91 10.65
C LEU A 382 14.96 28.62 12.00
N THR A 383 14.65 29.92 12.01
CA THR A 383 14.50 30.71 13.24
C THR A 383 13.05 30.89 13.64
N ALA A 384 12.14 31.07 12.67
CA ALA A 384 10.70 31.16 12.88
C ALA A 384 9.95 30.71 11.62
N GLY A 385 8.69 30.29 11.78
CA GLY A 385 7.83 29.88 10.68
C GLY A 385 8.01 28.42 10.27
N SER A 386 7.64 28.08 9.04
CA SER A 386 7.60 26.70 8.55
C SER A 386 8.87 26.32 7.80
N SER A 387 9.49 25.19 8.14
CA SER A 387 10.63 24.67 7.38
C SER A 387 10.20 24.23 5.99
N GLU A 388 11.06 24.51 5.02
CA GLU A 388 10.91 24.08 3.63
C GLU A 388 11.49 22.69 3.39
N ILE A 389 12.26 22.16 4.34
CA ILE A 389 12.98 20.88 4.24
C ILE A 389 12.24 19.77 4.96
N VAL A 390 11.82 20.00 6.20
CA VAL A 390 11.24 18.99 7.10
C VAL A 390 9.82 19.37 7.55
N PRO A 391 8.98 18.40 7.98
CA PRO A 391 7.57 18.63 8.30
C PRO A 391 7.33 19.32 9.66
N LEU A 392 8.15 20.31 10.03
CA LEU A 392 8.00 21.10 11.27
C LEU A 392 7.96 22.61 11.02
N ALA A 393 7.48 23.34 12.03
CA ALA A 393 7.45 24.79 12.09
C ALA A 393 7.67 25.30 13.52
N LEU A 394 8.29 26.47 13.67
CA LEU A 394 8.57 27.13 14.94
C LEU A 394 7.74 28.41 15.12
N THR A 395 7.31 28.66 16.34
CA THR A 395 6.64 29.86 16.85
C THR A 395 7.44 30.44 18.03
N ALA A 396 7.06 31.61 18.53
CA ALA A 396 7.67 32.19 19.74
C ALA A 396 7.60 31.23 20.94
N ASP A 397 6.49 30.48 21.07
CA ASP A 397 6.26 29.54 22.18
C ASP A 397 6.81 28.13 21.93
N GLY A 398 7.63 27.92 20.89
CA GLY A 398 8.21 26.61 20.55
C GLY A 398 7.66 26.01 19.26
N PHE A 399 7.31 24.72 19.24
CA PHE A 399 6.87 24.04 18.01
C PHE A 399 5.40 24.34 17.67
N HIS A 400 5.14 24.66 16.41
CA HIS A 400 3.77 24.87 15.92
C HIS A 400 2.97 23.56 15.89
N LYS A 401 1.68 23.61 16.24
CA LYS A 401 0.75 22.46 16.32
C LYS A 401 0.62 21.59 15.06
N ASN A 402 0.84 22.17 13.88
CA ASN A 402 0.77 21.45 12.60
C ASN A 402 2.09 20.76 12.20
N SER A 403 3.10 20.81 13.08
CA SER A 403 4.34 20.06 12.89
C SER A 403 4.07 18.57 13.08
N SER A 404 4.68 17.73 12.25
CA SER A 404 4.60 16.28 12.40
C SER A 404 5.79 15.83 13.25
N LEU A 405 5.55 15.72 14.55
CA LEU A 405 6.57 15.49 15.57
C LEU A 405 6.29 14.20 16.34
N PHE A 406 7.32 13.64 16.97
CA PHE A 406 7.19 12.64 18.03
C PHE A 406 8.08 12.99 19.22
N GLU A 407 7.71 12.50 20.39
CA GLU A 407 8.56 12.53 21.59
C GLU A 407 9.34 11.21 21.74
N LEU A 408 10.44 11.20 22.50
CA LEU A 408 11.26 9.98 22.67
C LEU A 408 10.45 8.81 23.21
N ARG A 409 9.63 9.05 24.24
CA ARG A 409 8.72 8.04 24.81
C ARG A 409 7.74 7.51 23.76
N GLU A 410 7.22 8.38 22.91
CA GLU A 410 6.31 8.01 21.84
C GLU A 410 7.00 7.14 20.79
N PHE A 411 8.27 7.44 20.45
CA PHE A 411 9.06 6.61 19.54
C PHE A 411 9.31 5.21 20.10
N SER A 412 9.71 5.10 21.37
CA SER A 412 9.90 3.79 22.03
C SER A 412 8.62 2.96 22.03
N MET A 413 7.49 3.57 22.42
CA MET A 413 6.17 2.93 22.38
C MET A 413 5.79 2.46 20.97
N LEU A 414 6.05 3.28 19.94
CA LEU A 414 5.81 2.89 18.54
C LEU A 414 6.67 1.70 18.14
N GLY A 415 7.93 1.64 18.59
CA GLY A 415 8.83 0.50 18.38
C GLY A 415 8.28 -0.79 18.95
N GLU A 416 7.87 -0.77 20.23
CA GLU A 416 7.26 -1.93 20.91
C GLU A 416 5.97 -2.39 20.22
N PHE A 417 5.14 -1.44 19.79
CA PHE A 417 3.91 -1.74 19.07
C PHE A 417 4.16 -2.34 17.68
N ILE A 418 5.17 -1.84 16.95
CA ILE A 418 5.58 -2.41 15.67
C ILE A 418 6.08 -3.85 15.85
N GLU A 419 6.90 -4.12 16.88
CA GLU A 419 7.33 -5.48 17.21
C GLU A 419 6.13 -6.40 17.47
N LYS A 420 5.14 -5.92 18.23
CA LYS A 420 3.90 -6.67 18.49
C LYS A 420 3.19 -7.04 17.20
N ILE A 421 2.98 -6.07 16.29
CA ILE A 421 2.37 -6.34 14.97
C ILE A 421 3.19 -7.37 14.18
N ILE A 422 4.52 -7.26 14.19
CA ILE A 422 5.39 -8.21 13.48
C ILE A 422 5.18 -9.63 14.01
N ARG A 423 5.14 -9.82 15.33
CA ARG A 423 4.91 -11.12 15.97
C ARG A 423 3.52 -11.67 15.67
N GLU A 424 2.48 -10.84 15.78
CA GLU A 424 1.10 -11.24 15.51
C GLU A 424 0.90 -11.66 14.06
N ALA A 425 1.34 -10.83 13.10
CA ALA A 425 1.25 -11.14 11.68
C ALA A 425 2.06 -12.39 11.32
N SER A 426 3.25 -12.56 11.91
CA SER A 426 4.08 -13.74 11.68
C SER A 426 3.45 -15.02 12.23
N ARG A 427 2.80 -14.93 13.40
CA ARG A 427 2.03 -16.04 13.97
C ARG A 427 0.90 -16.44 13.04
N GLU A 428 0.08 -15.50 12.59
CA GLU A 428 -1.04 -15.79 11.67
C GLU A 428 -0.57 -16.42 10.35
N ILE A 429 0.55 -15.94 9.80
CA ILE A 429 1.18 -16.54 8.61
C ILE A 429 1.53 -18.02 8.87
N VAL A 430 2.18 -18.32 9.99
CA VAL A 430 2.63 -19.68 10.32
C VAL A 430 1.46 -20.59 10.69
N THR A 431 0.39 -20.07 11.30
CA THR A 431 -0.83 -20.84 11.56
C THR A 431 -1.68 -21.06 10.30
N GLY A 432 -1.29 -20.48 9.16
CA GLY A 432 -1.89 -20.77 7.87
C GLY A 432 -3.04 -19.83 7.49
N GLU A 433 -3.09 -18.63 8.04
CA GLU A 433 -4.11 -17.64 7.72
C GLU A 433 -4.00 -17.17 6.26
N ILE A 434 -5.05 -17.45 5.46
CA ILE A 434 -5.08 -17.13 4.02
C ILE A 434 -6.42 -16.51 3.58
N SER A 435 -7.23 -16.00 4.50
CA SER A 435 -8.54 -15.43 4.19
C SER A 435 -8.48 -14.28 3.17
N ILE A 436 -9.55 -14.18 2.39
CA ILE A 436 -9.76 -13.09 1.43
C ILE A 436 -10.32 -11.88 2.18
N ALA A 437 -9.45 -11.20 2.93
CA ALA A 437 -9.82 -10.11 3.83
C ALA A 437 -9.14 -8.77 3.46
N PRO A 438 -9.48 -8.15 2.31
CA PRO A 438 -8.89 -6.88 1.90
C PRO A 438 -9.35 -5.73 2.81
N PHE A 439 -8.43 -4.87 3.23
CA PHE A 439 -8.80 -3.67 4.00
C PHE A 439 -9.45 -2.58 3.14
N SER A 440 -10.23 -1.73 3.81
CA SER A 440 -10.68 -0.42 3.32
C SER A 440 -10.50 0.62 4.44
N LEU A 441 -9.68 1.65 4.20
CA LEU A 441 -9.36 2.72 5.13
C LEU A 441 -9.45 4.06 4.41
N LYS A 442 -10.37 4.95 4.80
CA LYS A 442 -10.51 6.31 4.21
C LYS A 442 -10.49 6.32 2.66
N GLY A 443 -11.24 5.40 2.05
CA GLY A 443 -11.31 5.22 0.59
C GLY A 443 -10.11 4.51 -0.07
N LYS A 444 -9.00 4.30 0.65
CA LYS A 444 -7.87 3.43 0.23
C LYS A 444 -8.27 1.97 0.45
N LYS A 445 -8.13 1.15 -0.59
CA LYS A 445 -8.46 -0.28 -0.58
C LYS A 445 -7.25 -1.11 -0.93
N ALA A 446 -7.06 -2.25 -0.27
CA ALA A 446 -5.99 -3.21 -0.57
C ALA A 446 -5.99 -3.64 -2.05
N CYS A 447 -7.19 -3.76 -2.63
CA CYS A 447 -7.38 -4.28 -4.00
C CYS A 447 -6.95 -3.32 -5.10
N ARG A 448 -6.72 -2.02 -4.83
CA ARG A 448 -6.53 -0.99 -5.88
C ARG A 448 -5.36 -1.29 -6.82
N PHE A 449 -4.27 -1.82 -6.28
CA PHE A 449 -3.06 -2.19 -7.02
C PHE A 449 -2.69 -3.66 -6.80
N CYS A 450 -3.68 -4.50 -6.50
CA CYS A 450 -3.45 -5.93 -6.26
C CYS A 450 -3.44 -6.68 -7.60
N PRO A 451 -2.33 -7.34 -7.98
CA PRO A 451 -2.28 -8.11 -9.23
C PRO A 451 -3.04 -9.43 -9.14
N ASN A 452 -3.34 -9.89 -7.92
CA ASN A 452 -3.95 -11.21 -7.65
C ASN A 452 -5.49 -11.17 -7.61
N LYS A 453 -6.12 -10.08 -8.10
CA LYS A 453 -7.58 -9.91 -8.05
C LYS A 453 -8.32 -11.02 -8.81
N ALA A 454 -7.78 -11.47 -9.95
CA ALA A 454 -8.36 -12.56 -10.73
C ALA A 454 -8.27 -13.92 -10.03
N VAL A 455 -7.30 -14.09 -9.12
CA VAL A 455 -7.10 -15.33 -8.35
C VAL A 455 -8.08 -15.40 -7.19
N CYS A 456 -8.21 -14.31 -6.42
CA CYS A 456 -9.10 -14.31 -5.24
C CYS A 456 -10.59 -14.19 -5.58
N GLN A 457 -10.92 -13.74 -6.79
CA GLN A 457 -12.30 -13.55 -7.26
C GLN A 457 -13.17 -12.75 -6.28
N PHE A 458 -12.56 -11.82 -5.54
CA PHE A 458 -13.25 -11.04 -4.52
C PHE A 458 -14.33 -10.16 -5.15
N ASP A 459 -15.58 -10.47 -4.79
CA ASP A 459 -16.78 -9.75 -5.18
C ASP A 459 -17.60 -9.41 -3.92
N PRO A 460 -17.75 -8.11 -3.56
CA PRO A 460 -18.57 -7.68 -2.43
C PRO A 460 -20.04 -8.09 -2.47
N LYS A 461 -20.56 -8.51 -3.63
CA LYS A 461 -21.94 -9.01 -3.77
C LYS A 461 -22.07 -10.48 -3.36
N LEU A 462 -20.97 -11.24 -3.33
CA LEU A 462 -20.98 -12.65 -2.95
C LEU A 462 -20.88 -12.83 -1.44
N THR A 463 -21.62 -13.82 -0.93
CA THR A 463 -21.55 -14.24 0.47
C THR A 463 -20.12 -14.64 0.83
N GLY A 464 -19.63 -14.16 1.97
CA GLY A 464 -18.26 -14.41 2.44
C GLY A 464 -17.23 -13.36 2.05
N ASN A 465 -17.51 -12.50 1.07
CA ASN A 465 -16.62 -11.43 0.67
C ASN A 465 -17.02 -10.10 1.31
N ARG A 466 -16.22 -9.60 2.25
CA ARG A 466 -16.39 -8.26 2.82
C ARG A 466 -15.05 -7.57 2.98
N TYR A 467 -15.06 -6.25 2.81
CA TYR A 467 -13.89 -5.45 3.18
C TYR A 467 -13.77 -5.42 4.71
N ARG A 468 -12.54 -5.49 5.21
CA ARG A 468 -12.23 -5.06 6.58
C ARG A 468 -12.26 -3.54 6.62
N PHE A 469 -13.37 -2.97 7.07
CA PHE A 469 -13.53 -1.52 7.22
C PHE A 469 -12.74 -1.06 8.44
N LEU A 470 -11.56 -0.49 8.18
CA LEU A 470 -10.67 0.00 9.21
C LEU A 470 -11.09 1.42 9.61
N GLN A 471 -11.23 1.66 10.91
CA GLN A 471 -11.61 2.97 11.43
C GLN A 471 -10.43 3.92 11.34
N TRP A 472 -10.65 5.06 10.70
CA TRP A 472 -9.74 6.19 10.74
C TRP A 472 -10.19 7.16 11.83
N ASP A 473 -9.26 7.67 12.63
CA ASP A 473 -9.51 8.67 13.65
C ASP A 473 -8.40 9.73 13.65
N ARG A 474 -8.54 10.76 14.48
CA ARG A 474 -7.50 11.77 14.69
C ARG A 474 -6.22 11.12 15.26
N GLU A 475 -5.09 11.79 15.02
CA GLU A 475 -3.76 11.32 15.42
C GLU A 475 -3.66 11.04 16.93
N ASP A 476 -4.17 11.94 17.77
CA ASP A 476 -4.23 11.78 19.23
C ASP A 476 -4.97 10.50 19.65
N VAL A 477 -6.12 10.22 19.03
CA VAL A 477 -6.92 9.04 19.33
C VAL A 477 -6.23 7.76 18.87
N MET A 478 -5.62 7.77 17.68
CA MET A 478 -4.91 6.60 17.15
C MET A 478 -3.65 6.30 17.96
N LEU A 479 -2.91 7.32 18.39
CA LEU A 479 -1.75 7.15 19.29
C LEU A 479 -2.18 6.62 20.66
N GLY A 480 -3.29 7.11 21.23
CA GLY A 480 -3.84 6.55 22.48
C GLY A 480 -4.26 5.09 22.35
N LYS A 481 -4.78 4.66 21.19
CA LYS A 481 -5.05 3.23 20.92
C LYS A 481 -3.77 2.39 20.86
N ILE A 482 -2.69 2.94 20.28
CA ILE A 482 -1.38 2.29 20.26
C ILE A 482 -0.84 2.14 21.69
N GLU A 483 -0.88 3.22 22.49
CA GLU A 483 -0.44 3.21 23.88
C GLU A 483 -1.20 2.17 24.72
N ALA A 484 -2.54 2.15 24.62
CA ALA A 484 -3.36 1.17 25.31
C ALA A 484 -3.07 -0.29 24.87
N ALA A 485 -2.67 -0.50 23.61
CA ALA A 485 -2.32 -1.83 23.11
C ALA A 485 -0.94 -2.32 23.61
N VAL A 486 -0.03 -1.41 23.93
CA VAL A 486 1.26 -1.68 24.55
C VAL A 486 1.08 -1.91 26.06
N GLY A 487 0.41 -1.00 26.77
CA GLY A 487 0.23 -1.05 28.23
C GLY A 487 -0.55 -2.26 28.76
N ARG A 488 -1.40 -2.91 27.94
CA ARG A 488 -2.09 -4.17 28.33
C ARG A 488 -1.13 -5.35 28.57
N ARG A 489 0.16 -5.22 28.26
CA ARG A 489 1.17 -6.26 28.48
C ARG A 489 1.71 -6.26 29.92
N GLU A 490 1.69 -5.12 30.61
CA GLU A 490 2.20 -5.01 31.99
C GLU A 490 1.21 -5.51 33.06
N GLY A 491 -0.03 -5.86 32.69
CA GLY A 491 -1.08 -6.27 33.63
C GLY A 491 -1.55 -7.72 33.50
N LYS A 492 -0.77 -8.61 32.87
CA LYS A 492 -1.14 -10.03 32.67
C LYS A 492 -0.07 -11.06 33.04
N ASP A 493 1.01 -10.62 33.66
CA ASP A 493 2.04 -11.49 34.25
C ASP A 493 2.07 -11.30 35.79
N ASP A 494 0.90 -11.44 36.44
CA ASP A 494 0.76 -11.65 37.89
C ASP A 494 -0.13 -12.88 38.16
#